data_AF-A0A7X2FTJ8-F1
#
_entry.id   AF-A0A7X2FTJ8-F1
#
_cell.length_a   1.000
_cell.length_b   1.000
_cell.length_c   1.000
_cell.angle_alpha   90.00
_cell.angle_beta   90.00
_cell.angle_gamma   90.00
#
_symmetry.space_group_name_H-M   'P 1'
#
loop_
_entity.id
_entity.type
_entity.pdbx_description
1 polymer ?
#
loop_
_entity_poly.entity_id
_entity_poly.type
_entity_poly.pdbx_seq_one_letter_code
_entity_poly.pdbx_strand_id
1 'polypeptide(L)'
;MRPHIPSFAVCLIASALLVACTQRIAPPCPPQNKLIDHARITQFRDGPGRDITDIDFKAVMADPVGQCIYPDDEDRMIISLQVVFDIERGPTARTQTEDVPYYVAIVTKDQKIIRKESFLAQLTYPERASRMRFIDGFVDIEIPLSENLRPNMIEVKTGFQLTEEQLQYNRASIAR
;
A
#
# COMPACT_ATOMS: atom_id res chain seq x y z
N MET A 1 65.81 2.40 -61.52
CA MET A 1 65.56 1.02 -61.05
C MET A 1 64.66 1.09 -59.83
N ARG A 2 63.42 0.60 -59.95
CA ARG A 2 62.51 0.36 -58.81
C ARG A 2 62.86 -0.99 -58.19
N PRO A 3 62.95 -1.11 -56.86
CA PRO A 3 62.61 -2.34 -56.16
C PRO A 3 61.24 -2.22 -55.46
N HIS A 4 60.54 -3.35 -55.44
CA HIS A 4 59.20 -3.60 -54.96
C HIS A 4 59.16 -3.92 -53.43
N ILE A 5 58.19 -3.34 -52.69
CA ILE A 5 57.15 -3.92 -51.77
C ILE A 5 57.63 -4.97 -50.71
N PRO A 6 57.23 -4.96 -49.39
CA PRO A 6 55.83 -4.86 -48.92
C PRO A 6 55.49 -4.04 -47.66
N SER A 7 54.20 -3.71 -47.61
CA SER A 7 53.41 -3.33 -46.43
C SER A 7 53.57 -4.30 -45.25
N PHE A 8 53.76 -3.74 -44.06
CA PHE A 8 53.29 -4.35 -42.82
C PHE A 8 52.48 -3.29 -42.05
N ALA A 9 51.18 -3.31 -42.29
CA ALA A 9 50.21 -2.60 -41.46
C ALA A 9 50.09 -3.36 -40.13
N VAL A 10 50.57 -2.74 -39.04
CA VAL A 10 50.37 -3.24 -37.68
C VAL A 10 48.97 -2.84 -37.25
N CYS A 11 48.02 -3.78 -37.35
CA CYS A 11 46.68 -3.62 -36.78
C CYS A 11 46.75 -3.96 -35.28
N LEU A 12 46.88 -2.94 -34.44
CA LEU A 12 46.69 -3.05 -32.99
C LEU A 12 45.20 -3.34 -32.72
N ILE A 13 44.88 -4.61 -32.48
CA ILE A 13 43.54 -5.04 -32.05
C ILE A 13 43.40 -4.66 -30.57
N ALA A 14 42.73 -3.53 -30.30
CA ALA A 14 42.29 -3.17 -28.98
C ALA A 14 41.10 -4.06 -28.58
N SER A 15 41.35 -5.09 -27.79
CA SER A 15 40.32 -5.96 -27.21
C SER A 15 39.47 -5.18 -26.22
N ALA A 16 38.37 -4.60 -26.69
CA ALA A 16 37.32 -4.03 -25.86
C ALA A 16 36.58 -5.16 -25.14
N LEU A 17 36.94 -5.43 -23.88
CA LEU A 17 36.16 -6.25 -22.96
C LEU A 17 34.87 -5.50 -22.64
N LEU A 18 33.79 -5.80 -23.38
CA LEU A 18 32.44 -5.41 -23.02
C LEU A 18 32.03 -6.19 -21.76
N VAL A 19 32.24 -5.59 -20.60
CA VAL A 19 31.66 -6.05 -19.33
C VAL A 19 30.15 -5.83 -19.45
N ALA A 20 29.41 -6.89 -19.80
CA ALA A 20 27.96 -6.89 -19.74
C ALA A 20 27.55 -6.96 -18.26
N CYS A 21 27.22 -5.80 -17.66
CA CYS A 21 26.54 -5.77 -16.38
C CYS A 21 25.12 -6.32 -16.57
N THR A 22 24.91 -7.59 -16.22
CA THR A 22 23.57 -8.17 -16.08
C THR A 22 22.91 -7.56 -14.86
N GLN A 23 22.25 -6.40 -15.00
CA GLN A 23 21.36 -5.88 -13.97
C GLN A 23 20.13 -6.80 -13.91
N ARG A 24 19.99 -7.53 -12.80
CA ARG A 24 18.75 -8.24 -12.49
C ARG A 24 17.67 -7.19 -12.21
N ILE A 25 16.60 -7.21 -12.98
CA ILE A 25 15.46 -6.32 -12.76
C ILE A 25 14.59 -6.97 -11.69
N ALA A 26 14.43 -6.29 -10.55
CA ALA A 26 13.56 -6.76 -9.48
C ALA A 26 12.10 -6.84 -9.97
N PRO A 27 11.31 -7.84 -9.53
CA PRO A 27 9.91 -7.93 -9.92
C PRO A 27 9.11 -6.70 -9.45
N PRO A 28 8.09 -6.27 -10.22
CA PRO A 28 7.23 -5.17 -9.79
C PRO A 28 6.47 -5.54 -8.51
N CYS A 29 6.07 -4.54 -7.75
CA CYS A 29 5.18 -4.73 -6.61
C CYS A 29 3.86 -5.39 -7.03
N PRO A 30 3.24 -6.19 -6.14
CA PRO A 30 1.84 -6.56 -6.28
C PRO A 30 0.97 -5.30 -6.38
N PRO A 31 -0.21 -5.37 -7.03
CA PRO A 31 -1.18 -4.29 -6.97
C PRO A 31 -1.56 -3.95 -5.53
N GLN A 32 -1.61 -2.67 -5.19
CA GLN A 32 -1.94 -2.17 -3.87
C GLN A 32 -3.15 -1.25 -4.00
N ASN A 33 -4.29 -1.64 -3.43
CA ASN A 33 -5.53 -0.87 -3.57
C ASN A 33 -6.36 -0.97 -2.30
N LYS A 34 -7.12 0.08 -1.99
CA LYS A 34 -8.14 -0.03 -0.94
C LYS A 34 -9.33 -0.86 -1.43
N LEU A 35 -10.01 -1.51 -0.50
CA LEU A 35 -11.28 -2.17 -0.80
C LEU A 35 -12.43 -1.15 -0.68
N ILE A 36 -13.25 -1.02 -1.72
CA ILE A 36 -14.20 0.09 -1.88
C ILE A 36 -15.22 0.17 -0.72
N ASP A 37 -15.82 -0.95 -0.32
CA ASP A 37 -16.80 -0.99 0.78
C ASP A 37 -16.15 -0.91 2.17
N HIS A 38 -14.82 -0.96 2.26
CA HIS A 38 -14.03 -0.73 3.46
C HIS A 38 -13.25 0.60 3.44
N ALA A 39 -13.37 1.40 2.37
CA ALA A 39 -12.63 2.65 2.21
C ALA A 39 -13.21 3.81 3.02
N ARG A 40 -14.32 3.60 3.72
CA ARG A 40 -15.00 4.63 4.51
C ARG A 40 -15.37 4.05 5.87
N ILE A 41 -15.31 4.86 6.92
CA ILE A 41 -15.86 4.53 8.23
C ILE A 41 -16.68 5.71 8.72
N THR A 42 -17.87 5.42 9.24
CA THR A 42 -18.70 6.40 9.95
C THR A 42 -18.92 5.85 11.35
N GLN A 43 -18.34 6.54 12.33
CA GLN A 43 -18.56 6.22 13.73
C GLN A 43 -19.72 7.06 14.24
N PHE A 44 -20.73 6.37 14.77
CA PHE A 44 -21.83 7.01 15.48
C PHE A 44 -21.57 6.94 16.97
N ARG A 45 -22.10 7.91 17.72
CA ARG A 45 -22.15 7.83 19.18
C ARG A 45 -22.93 6.59 19.62
N ASP A 46 -22.65 6.16 20.85
CA ASP A 46 -23.42 5.10 21.48
C ASP A 46 -24.93 5.42 21.53
N GLY A 47 -25.74 4.40 21.26
CA GLY A 47 -27.20 4.49 21.19
C GLY A 47 -27.76 4.11 19.82
N PRO A 48 -29.09 4.13 19.66
CA PRO A 48 -29.76 3.69 18.44
C PRO A 48 -29.76 4.73 17.31
N GLY A 49 -29.39 5.98 17.58
CA GLY A 49 -29.39 7.06 16.59
C GLY A 49 -28.41 6.79 15.44
N ARG A 50 -28.85 7.01 14.20
CA ARG A 50 -28.05 6.82 12.97
C ARG A 50 -28.20 8.00 12.02
N ASP A 51 -28.55 9.17 12.56
CA ASP A 51 -28.67 10.41 11.80
C ASP A 51 -27.32 11.11 11.68
N ILE A 52 -27.24 12.07 10.75
CA ILE A 52 -26.03 12.88 10.55
C ILE A 52 -25.61 13.65 11.81
N THR A 53 -26.55 13.89 12.73
CA THR A 53 -26.33 14.56 14.02
C THR A 53 -25.75 13.63 15.08
N ASP A 54 -25.77 12.31 14.85
CA ASP A 54 -25.26 11.29 15.78
C ASP A 54 -23.83 10.85 15.44
N ILE A 55 -23.19 11.50 14.48
CA ILE A 55 -21.88 11.10 13.98
C ILE A 55 -20.79 11.67 14.89
N ASP A 56 -19.93 10.78 15.40
CA ASP A 56 -18.73 11.14 16.15
C ASP A 56 -17.61 11.54 15.18
N PHE A 57 -17.33 10.70 14.17
CA PHE A 57 -16.41 11.05 13.10
C PHE A 57 -16.70 10.27 11.81
N LYS A 58 -16.11 10.76 10.72
CA LYS A 58 -16.02 10.05 9.44
C LYS A 58 -14.57 10.00 8.99
N ALA A 59 -14.14 8.90 8.43
CA ALA A 59 -12.86 8.84 7.72
C ALA A 59 -13.00 8.18 6.34
N VAL A 60 -12.17 8.61 5.41
CA VAL A 60 -12.09 8.10 4.04
C VAL A 60 -10.65 7.76 3.72
N MET A 61 -10.40 6.52 3.33
CA MET A 61 -9.10 5.99 2.96
C MET A 61 -8.79 6.27 1.50
N ALA A 62 -7.57 6.74 1.22
CA ALA A 62 -7.01 6.80 -0.12
C ALA A 62 -6.36 5.45 -0.49
N ASP A 63 -6.00 5.25 -1.76
CA ASP A 63 -5.22 4.06 -2.09
C ASP A 63 -3.86 4.12 -1.38
N PRO A 64 -3.37 2.99 -0.84
CA PRO A 64 -2.11 2.95 -0.15
C PRO A 64 -0.96 3.25 -1.13
N VAL A 65 0.07 3.91 -0.63
CA VAL A 65 1.30 4.14 -1.39
C VAL A 65 2.38 3.28 -0.76
N GLY A 66 3.00 2.41 -1.55
CA GLY A 66 4.04 1.54 -1.01
C GLY A 66 5.08 1.12 -2.03
N GLN A 67 6.19 0.62 -1.50
CA GLN A 67 7.33 0.13 -2.27
C GLN A 67 7.66 -1.30 -1.84
N CYS A 68 8.36 -2.03 -2.71
CA CYS A 68 8.80 -3.40 -2.44
C CYS A 68 10.31 -3.43 -2.41
N ILE A 69 10.84 -4.00 -1.33
CA ILE A 69 12.26 -4.19 -1.10
C ILE A 69 12.54 -5.68 -1.20
N TYR A 70 13.51 -6.05 -2.02
CA TYR A 70 13.99 -7.42 -2.17
C TYR A 70 15.39 -7.48 -1.56
N PRO A 71 15.58 -8.13 -0.41
CA PRO A 71 16.91 -8.31 0.17
C PRO A 71 17.77 -9.25 -0.70
N ASP A 72 19.08 -9.26 -0.44
CA ASP A 72 20.09 -9.94 -1.28
C ASP A 72 19.88 -11.46 -1.42
N ASP A 73 19.22 -12.10 -0.45
CA ASP A 73 18.87 -13.53 -0.48
C ASP A 73 17.68 -13.84 -1.42
N GLU A 74 16.95 -12.81 -1.87
CA GLU A 74 15.78 -12.86 -2.77
C GLU A 74 14.68 -13.88 -2.34
N ASP A 75 14.76 -14.42 -1.12
CA ASP A 75 13.84 -15.41 -0.55
C ASP A 75 12.60 -14.77 0.08
N ARG A 76 12.61 -13.44 0.19
CA ARG A 76 11.52 -12.64 0.73
C ARG A 76 11.38 -11.30 0.01
N MET A 77 10.20 -10.72 0.15
CA MET A 77 9.87 -9.37 -0.28
C MET A 77 9.31 -8.63 0.92
N ILE A 78 9.80 -7.42 1.17
CA ILE A 78 9.24 -6.52 2.18
C ILE A 78 8.39 -5.50 1.45
N ILE A 79 7.10 -5.47 1.73
CA ILE A 79 6.20 -4.44 1.25
C ILE A 79 6.12 -3.35 2.33
N SER A 80 6.66 -2.18 2.04
CA SER A 80 6.61 -1.01 2.92
C SER A 80 5.49 -0.08 2.46
N LEU A 81 4.42 0.03 3.25
CA LEU A 81 3.18 0.72 2.90
C LEU A 81 2.94 1.93 3.78
N GLN A 82 2.50 3.01 3.17
CA GLN A 82 1.94 4.17 3.86
C GLN A 82 0.43 4.22 3.61
N VAL A 83 -0.33 4.21 4.70
CA VAL A 83 -1.79 4.35 4.67
C VAL A 83 -2.15 5.81 4.88
N VAL A 84 -3.10 6.28 4.08
CA VAL A 84 -3.53 7.68 4.06
C VAL A 84 -5.04 7.72 4.18
N PHE A 85 -5.55 8.54 5.08
CA PHE A 85 -6.99 8.82 5.15
C PHE A 85 -7.27 10.26 5.55
N ASP A 86 -8.35 10.80 5.00
CA ASP A 86 -8.93 12.07 5.41
C ASP A 86 -9.98 11.80 6.48
N ILE A 87 -9.90 12.51 7.61
CA ILE A 87 -10.83 12.36 8.74
C ILE A 87 -11.54 13.68 9.02
N GLU A 88 -12.81 13.59 9.38
CA GLU A 88 -13.71 14.68 9.72
C GLU A 88 -14.40 14.43 11.06
N ARG A 89 -14.33 15.42 11.95
CA ARG A 89 -15.08 15.45 13.22
C ARG A 89 -16.56 15.61 12.94
N GLY A 90 -17.37 14.78 13.58
CA GLY A 90 -18.81 14.91 13.58
C GLY A 90 -19.34 15.76 14.75
N PRO A 91 -20.64 16.05 14.78
CA PRO A 91 -21.26 16.93 15.78
C PRO A 91 -21.17 16.41 17.21
N THR A 92 -21.00 15.10 17.41
CA THR A 92 -20.97 14.48 18.73
C THR A 92 -19.56 14.18 19.24
N ALA A 93 -18.52 14.51 18.45
CA ALA A 93 -17.12 14.30 18.82
C ALA A 93 -16.77 14.96 20.16
N ARG A 94 -16.41 14.16 21.15
CA ARG A 94 -16.09 14.62 22.52
C ARG A 94 -14.60 14.85 22.73
N THR A 95 -13.76 14.17 21.95
CA THR A 95 -12.30 14.17 22.07
C THR A 95 -11.65 14.89 20.89
N GLN A 96 -10.40 15.31 21.09
CA GLN A 96 -9.53 15.74 19.99
C GLN A 96 -8.76 14.56 19.39
N THR A 97 -8.85 13.38 20.01
CA THR A 97 -8.17 12.18 19.57
C THR A 97 -9.17 11.10 19.20
N GLU A 98 -8.96 10.44 18.07
CA GLU A 98 -9.78 9.33 17.58
C GLU A 98 -8.89 8.12 17.30
N ASP A 99 -9.34 6.95 17.72
CA ASP A 99 -8.71 5.68 17.38
C ASP A 99 -9.44 5.05 16.19
N VAL A 100 -8.74 4.90 15.07
CA VAL A 100 -9.31 4.44 13.80
C VAL A 100 -8.69 3.10 13.42
N PRO A 101 -9.43 1.99 13.55
CA PRO A 101 -8.88 0.68 13.25
C PRO A 101 -8.91 0.42 11.73
N TYR A 102 -7.80 -0.06 11.20
CA TYR A 102 -7.65 -0.42 9.79
C TYR A 102 -6.90 -1.75 9.65
N TYR A 103 -6.84 -2.28 8.44
CA TYR A 103 -6.09 -3.49 8.17
C TYR A 103 -5.31 -3.40 6.86
N VAL A 104 -4.28 -4.25 6.77
CA VAL A 104 -3.62 -4.63 5.53
C VAL A 104 -3.79 -6.13 5.33
N ALA A 105 -4.23 -6.53 4.15
CA ALA A 105 -4.45 -7.93 3.79
C ALA A 105 -3.68 -8.27 2.52
N ILE A 106 -3.04 -9.44 2.54
CA ILE A 106 -2.46 -10.07 1.37
C ILE A 106 -3.46 -11.10 0.89
N VAL A 107 -3.89 -10.95 -0.36
CA VAL A 107 -4.87 -11.83 -0.99
C VAL A 107 -4.32 -12.43 -2.26
N THR A 108 -4.82 -13.59 -2.66
CA THR A 108 -4.62 -14.12 -4.01
C THR A 108 -5.44 -13.30 -5.03
N LYS A 109 -5.18 -13.50 -6.33
CA LYS A 109 -5.99 -12.86 -7.40
C LYS A 109 -7.48 -13.20 -7.33
N ASP A 110 -7.84 -14.40 -6.89
CA ASP A 110 -9.22 -14.84 -6.61
C ASP A 110 -9.78 -14.31 -5.27
N GLN A 111 -9.12 -13.32 -4.66
CA GLN A 111 -9.53 -12.63 -3.44
C GLN A 111 -9.57 -13.53 -2.18
N LYS A 112 -8.84 -14.65 -2.18
CA LYS A 112 -8.66 -15.47 -0.98
C LYS A 112 -7.63 -14.82 -0.08
N ILE A 113 -7.97 -14.61 1.19
CA ILE A 113 -7.07 -14.04 2.19
C ILE A 113 -5.95 -15.05 2.51
N ILE A 114 -4.71 -14.62 2.30
CA ILE A 114 -3.50 -15.36 2.70
C ILE A 114 -3.09 -14.91 4.11
N ARG A 115 -3.02 -13.60 4.32
CA ARG A 115 -2.65 -12.96 5.59
C ARG A 115 -3.43 -11.67 5.76
N LYS A 116 -3.79 -11.34 7.00
CA LYS A 116 -4.40 -10.05 7.34
C LYS A 116 -3.87 -9.60 8.69
N GLU A 117 -3.49 -8.34 8.76
CA GLU A 117 -3.02 -7.67 9.98
C GLU A 117 -3.84 -6.42 10.22
N SER A 118 -4.22 -6.21 11.48
CA SER A 118 -5.01 -5.07 11.91
C SER A 118 -4.13 -4.10 12.70
N PHE A 119 -4.39 -2.81 12.49
CA PHE A 119 -3.65 -1.70 13.07
C PHE A 119 -4.65 -0.71 13.67
N LEU A 120 -4.19 0.08 14.63
CA LEU A 120 -4.98 1.14 15.25
C LEU A 120 -4.26 2.47 15.06
N ALA A 121 -4.79 3.33 14.19
CA ALA A 121 -4.25 4.66 14.01
C ALA A 121 -4.83 5.59 15.07
N GLN A 122 -3.98 6.18 15.90
CA GLN A 122 -4.38 7.20 16.86
C GLN A 122 -4.15 8.59 16.27
N LEU A 123 -5.24 9.35 16.16
CA LEU A 123 -5.29 10.58 15.38
C LEU A 123 -5.63 11.74 16.28
N THR A 124 -4.81 12.79 16.31
CA THR A 124 -5.13 13.99 17.09
C THR A 124 -5.36 15.17 16.15
N TYR A 125 -6.57 15.74 16.19
CA TYR A 125 -6.90 16.93 15.41
C TYR A 125 -6.09 18.13 15.91
N PRO A 126 -5.51 18.94 15.00
CA PRO A 126 -4.98 20.24 15.36
C PRO A 126 -6.05 21.12 16.04
N GLU A 127 -5.62 22.07 16.88
CA GLU A 127 -6.56 22.97 17.55
C GLU A 127 -7.51 23.65 16.56
N ARG A 128 -8.82 23.62 16.88
CA ARG A 128 -9.91 24.20 16.07
C ARG A 128 -10.12 23.56 14.69
N ALA A 129 -9.36 22.52 14.32
CA ALA A 129 -9.60 21.79 13.08
C ALA A 129 -10.79 20.82 13.23
N SER A 130 -11.67 20.82 12.24
CA SER A 130 -12.74 19.81 12.10
C SER A 130 -12.40 18.73 11.08
N ARG A 131 -11.33 18.91 10.29
CA ARG A 131 -10.87 17.98 9.27
C ARG A 131 -9.35 17.95 9.22
N MET A 132 -8.77 16.79 8.92
CA MET A 132 -7.35 16.66 8.63
C MET A 132 -7.07 15.49 7.69
N ARG A 133 -5.97 15.62 6.94
CA ARG A 133 -5.33 14.49 6.26
C ARG A 133 -4.40 13.83 7.27
N PHE A 134 -4.56 12.54 7.49
CA PHE A 134 -3.61 11.74 8.24
C PHE A 134 -2.82 10.83 7.30
N ILE A 135 -1.54 10.71 7.61
CA ILE A 135 -0.60 9.84 6.93
C ILE A 135 0.04 9.01 8.03
N ASP A 136 -0.24 7.70 8.04
CA ASP A 136 0.37 6.81 9.02
C ASP A 136 1.86 6.59 8.69
N GLY A 137 2.61 6.08 9.66
CA GLY A 137 3.96 5.60 9.44
C GLY A 137 4.00 4.48 8.38
N PHE A 138 5.21 4.15 7.93
CA PHE A 138 5.40 2.97 7.09
C PHE A 138 5.12 1.71 7.90
N VAL A 139 4.30 0.84 7.33
CA VAL A 139 4.06 -0.52 7.80
C VAL A 139 4.82 -1.46 6.89
N ASP A 140 5.76 -2.21 7.45
CA ASP A 140 6.54 -3.20 6.73
C ASP A 140 5.93 -4.58 6.88
N ILE A 141 5.58 -5.20 5.76
CA ILE A 141 5.03 -6.55 5.70
C ILE A 141 6.00 -7.44 4.95
N GLU A 142 6.62 -8.35 5.69
CA GLU A 142 7.49 -9.37 5.10
C GLU A 142 6.66 -10.51 4.51
N ILE A 143 6.95 -10.84 3.25
CA ILE A 143 6.33 -11.93 2.49
C ILE A 143 7.43 -12.91 2.07
N PRO A 144 7.43 -14.15 2.59
CA PRO A 144 8.36 -15.18 2.12
C PRO A 144 7.98 -15.57 0.70
N LEU A 145 8.93 -15.47 -0.22
CA LEU A 145 8.72 -15.83 -1.62
C LEU A 145 8.94 -17.33 -1.82
N SER A 146 8.07 -17.94 -2.61
CA SER A 146 8.20 -19.34 -3.02
C SER A 146 7.56 -19.55 -4.40
N GLU A 147 7.68 -20.75 -4.96
CA GLU A 147 7.04 -21.08 -6.24
C GLU A 147 5.51 -20.82 -6.22
N ASN A 148 4.88 -21.00 -5.06
CA ASN A 148 3.44 -20.83 -4.86
C ASN A 148 3.05 -19.44 -4.32
N LEU A 149 4.03 -18.59 -3.98
CA LEU A 149 3.80 -17.26 -3.43
C LEU A 149 4.77 -16.28 -4.07
N ARG A 150 4.36 -15.74 -5.21
CA ARG A 150 5.11 -14.74 -5.97
C ARG A 150 4.38 -13.39 -6.01
N PRO A 151 5.11 -12.26 -6.18
CA PRO A 151 4.49 -10.94 -6.18
C PRO A 151 3.36 -10.79 -7.22
N ASN A 152 3.51 -11.44 -8.37
CA ASN A 152 2.52 -11.42 -9.45
C ASN A 152 1.30 -12.34 -9.24
N MET A 153 1.22 -13.07 -8.12
CA MET A 153 0.11 -13.96 -7.76
C MET A 153 -0.79 -13.39 -6.65
N ILE A 154 -0.36 -12.29 -6.05
CA ILE A 154 -1.03 -11.68 -4.91
C ILE A 154 -1.42 -10.24 -5.19
N GLU A 155 -2.29 -9.71 -4.33
CA GLU A 155 -2.65 -8.30 -4.24
C GLU A 155 -2.60 -7.88 -2.77
N VAL A 156 -2.27 -6.61 -2.55
CA VAL A 156 -2.38 -5.97 -1.24
C VAL A 156 -3.71 -5.21 -1.20
N LYS A 157 -4.52 -5.50 -0.19
CA LYS A 157 -5.78 -4.80 0.09
C LYS A 157 -5.70 -4.08 1.42
N THR A 158 -6.08 -2.81 1.43
CA THR A 158 -6.25 -2.04 2.66
C THR A 158 -7.72 -1.68 2.87
N GLY A 159 -8.10 -1.44 4.12
CA GLY A 159 -9.44 -0.99 4.45
C GLY A 159 -9.58 -0.69 5.94
N PHE A 160 -10.64 0.02 6.32
CA PHE A 160 -11.01 0.15 7.72
C PHE A 160 -11.50 -1.20 8.25
N GLN A 161 -11.19 -1.46 9.52
CA GLN A 161 -11.71 -2.63 10.23
C GLN A 161 -13.11 -2.28 10.74
N LEU A 162 -14.09 -2.50 9.88
CA LEU A 162 -15.48 -2.15 10.12
C LEU A 162 -16.17 -3.19 10.99
N THR A 163 -17.16 -2.74 11.77
CA THR A 163 -18.22 -3.60 12.28
C THR A 163 -19.17 -3.99 11.14
N GLU A 164 -19.99 -5.02 11.37
CA GLU A 164 -21.00 -5.44 10.39
C GLU A 164 -21.99 -4.30 10.07
N GLU A 165 -22.40 -3.54 11.08
CA GLU A 165 -23.29 -2.37 10.92
C GLU A 165 -22.65 -1.30 10.03
N GLN A 166 -21.37 -0.99 10.23
CA GLN A 166 -20.65 -0.01 9.43
C GLN A 166 -20.46 -0.49 7.98
N LEU A 167 -20.18 -1.77 7.78
CA LEU A 167 -20.06 -2.35 6.44
C LEU A 167 -21.39 -2.29 5.68
N GLN A 168 -22.50 -2.64 6.34
CA GLN A 168 -23.85 -2.53 5.77
C GLN A 168 -24.19 -1.08 5.43
N TYR A 169 -23.88 -0.14 6.32
CA TYR A 169 -24.05 1.29 6.07
C TYR A 169 -23.28 1.75 4.81
N ASN A 170 -22.02 1.33 4.66
CA ASN A 170 -21.23 1.63 3.47
C ASN A 170 -21.85 1.07 2.19
N ARG A 171 -22.22 -0.22 2.19
CA ARG A 171 -22.81 -0.89 1.03
C ARG A 171 -24.12 -0.25 0.60
N ALA A 172 -24.96 0.15 1.55
CA ALA A 172 -26.21 0.85 1.28
C ALA A 172 -26.00 2.26 0.67
N SER A 173 -24.83 2.88 0.92
CA SER A 173 -24.46 4.16 0.31
C SER A 173 -23.86 4.02 -1.09
N ILE A 174 -23.22 2.90 -1.40
CA ILE A 174 -22.62 2.60 -2.72
C ILE A 174 -23.68 2.17 -3.74
N ALA A 175 -24.74 1.50 -3.29
CA ALA A 175 -25.82 1.02 -4.17
C ALA A 175 -26.78 2.12 -4.66
N ARG A 176 -26.51 3.40 -4.36
CA ARG A 176 -27.30 4.56 -4.78
C ARG A 176 -26.54 5.36 -5.82
#